data_AF-A8V185-F1
#
_entry.id   AF-A8V185-F1
#
_cell.length_a   1.000
_cell.length_b   1.000
_cell.length_c   1.000
_cell.angle_alpha   90.00
_cell.angle_beta   90.00
_cell.angle_gamma   90.00
#
_symmetry.space_group_name_H-M   'P 1'
#
loop_
_entity.id
_entity.type
_entity.pdbx_description
1 polymer ?
#
loop_
_entity_poly.entity_id
_entity_poly.type
_entity_poly.pdbx_seq_one_letter_code
_entity_poly.pdbx_strand_id
1 'polypeptide(L)'
;SFIEEIVQEHKDYIQRMELWKKQLSKNINEQLLNDIIQFLKNDIQKHAEKEEEKLNEDLEKIYEDFDSQAIAFAHDMIDEAIDDVLNYYEKYKKDKKYEEKLKKGIEKVFTMLKDHFSEEENFLFPNIYKEEKEWL
;
A
#
# COMPACT_ATOMS: atom_id res chain seq x y z
N SER A 1 -0.88 -17.15 10.82
CA SER A 1 0.55 -16.76 10.85
C SER A 1 0.64 -15.26 10.60
N PHE A 2 1.79 -14.63 10.83
CA PHE A 2 1.97 -13.21 10.54
C PHE A 2 1.71 -12.88 9.06
N ILE A 3 2.18 -13.73 8.14
CA ILE A 3 1.89 -13.61 6.70
C ILE A 3 0.39 -13.67 6.41
N GLU A 4 -0.36 -14.59 7.04
CA GLU A 4 -1.82 -14.65 6.87
C GLU A 4 -2.53 -13.36 7.34
N GLU A 5 -2.01 -12.69 8.36
CA GLU A 5 -2.52 -11.39 8.83
C GLU A 5 -2.26 -10.28 7.79
N ILE A 6 -1.04 -10.23 7.23
CA ILE A 6 -0.65 -9.28 6.17
C ILE A 6 -1.53 -9.47 4.92
N VAL A 7 -1.66 -10.71 4.45
CA VAL A 7 -2.53 -11.04 3.30
C VAL A 7 -3.99 -10.65 3.55
N GLN A 8 -4.46 -10.76 4.80
CA GLN A 8 -5.82 -10.33 5.13
C GLN A 8 -5.95 -8.80 5.11
N GLU A 9 -4.95 -8.07 5.61
CA GLU A 9 -4.88 -6.60 5.51
C GLU A 9 -4.91 -6.14 4.04
N HIS A 10 -4.12 -6.77 3.15
CA HIS A 10 -4.12 -6.47 1.71
C HIS A 10 -5.53 -6.59 1.10
N LYS A 11 -6.22 -7.70 1.40
CA LYS A 11 -7.58 -7.93 0.90
C LYS A 11 -8.55 -6.85 1.37
N ASP A 12 -8.46 -6.47 2.65
CA ASP A 12 -9.31 -5.43 3.22
C ASP A 12 -9.02 -4.06 2.59
N TYR A 13 -7.74 -3.74 2.38
CA TYR A 13 -7.30 -2.51 1.73
C TYR A 13 -7.76 -2.45 0.27
N ILE A 14 -7.57 -3.53 -0.50
CA ILE A 14 -8.04 -3.62 -1.89
C ILE A 14 -9.55 -3.40 -1.98
N GLN A 15 -10.33 -4.02 -1.10
CA GLN A 15 -11.79 -3.83 -1.08
C GLN A 15 -12.18 -2.37 -0.82
N ARG A 16 -11.52 -1.70 0.14
CA ARG A 16 -11.72 -0.28 0.43
C ARG A 16 -11.35 0.59 -0.77
N MET A 17 -10.19 0.36 -1.36
CA MET A 17 -9.70 1.10 -2.53
C MET A 17 -10.65 0.96 -3.73
N GLU A 18 -11.14 -0.24 -4.02
CA GLU A 18 -12.11 -0.48 -5.12
C GLU A 18 -13.46 0.19 -4.86
N LEU A 19 -13.93 0.22 -3.61
CA LEU A 19 -15.13 0.96 -3.22
C LEU A 19 -14.94 2.46 -3.45
N TRP A 20 -13.81 3.02 -2.99
CA TRP A 20 -13.51 4.44 -3.14
C TRP A 20 -13.30 4.85 -4.59
N LYS A 21 -12.65 4.03 -5.44
CA LYS A 21 -12.56 4.25 -6.90
C LYS A 21 -13.94 4.43 -7.51
N LYS A 22 -14.88 3.53 -7.18
CA LYS A 22 -16.27 3.63 -7.66
C LYS A 22 -16.95 4.90 -7.16
N GLN A 23 -16.72 5.34 -5.93
CA GLN A 23 -17.31 6.56 -5.39
C GLN A 23 -16.71 7.83 -6.01
N LEU A 24 -15.39 7.90 -6.17
CA LEU A 24 -14.67 8.99 -6.83
C LEU A 24 -15.14 9.23 -8.27
N SER A 25 -15.50 8.15 -8.99
CA SER A 25 -16.03 8.24 -10.36
C SER A 25 -17.43 8.85 -10.45
N LYS A 26 -18.22 8.81 -9.35
CA LYS A 26 -19.61 9.28 -9.33
C LYS A 26 -19.73 10.69 -8.79
N ASN A 27 -19.18 10.94 -7.61
CA ASN A 27 -19.22 12.24 -6.97
C ASN A 27 -18.12 12.35 -5.92
N ILE A 28 -17.28 13.38 -6.05
CA ILE A 28 -16.28 13.69 -5.03
C ILE A 28 -16.97 14.40 -3.87
N ASN A 29 -16.73 13.94 -2.65
CA ASN A 29 -17.14 14.66 -1.46
C ASN A 29 -16.00 14.68 -0.44
N GLU A 30 -16.07 15.63 0.48
CA GLU A 30 -14.99 15.88 1.44
C GLU A 30 -14.79 14.72 2.42
N GLN A 31 -15.85 14.02 2.82
CA GLN A 31 -15.73 12.87 3.70
C GLN A 31 -14.95 11.74 3.02
N LEU A 32 -15.30 11.41 1.78
CA LEU A 32 -14.59 10.40 0.99
C LEU A 32 -13.10 10.73 0.86
N LEU A 33 -12.78 11.99 0.55
CA LEU A 33 -11.38 12.40 0.44
C LEU A 33 -10.67 12.31 1.78
N ASN A 34 -11.30 12.73 2.88
CA ASN A 34 -10.71 12.59 4.21
C ASN A 34 -10.44 11.12 4.57
N ASP A 35 -11.38 10.22 4.27
CA ASP A 35 -11.22 8.78 4.54
C ASP A 35 -10.03 8.20 3.77
N ILE A 36 -9.89 8.55 2.48
CA ILE A 36 -8.76 8.13 1.64
C ILE A 36 -7.45 8.70 2.19
N ILE A 37 -7.42 9.99 2.53
CA ILE A 37 -6.21 10.65 3.01
C ILE A 37 -5.78 10.07 4.36
N GLN A 38 -6.71 9.78 5.27
CA GLN A 38 -6.39 9.12 6.54
C GLN A 38 -5.88 7.69 6.34
N PHE A 39 -6.47 6.95 5.39
CA PHE A 39 -5.98 5.62 5.02
C PHE A 39 -4.53 5.66 4.52
N LEU A 40 -4.22 6.55 3.56
CA LEU A 40 -2.87 6.67 3.02
C LEU A 40 -1.85 7.09 4.09
N LYS A 41 -2.22 8.02 4.98
CA LYS A 41 -1.31 8.54 6.00
C LYS A 41 -1.07 7.60 7.17
N ASN A 42 -2.05 6.78 7.52
CA ASN A 42 -2.00 6.01 8.76
C ASN A 42 -1.96 4.51 8.50
N ASP A 43 -2.89 4.00 7.68
CA ASP A 43 -3.07 2.57 7.53
C ASP A 43 -1.94 1.99 6.69
N ILE A 44 -1.62 2.61 5.55
CA ILE A 44 -0.51 2.20 4.68
C ILE A 44 0.84 2.33 5.38
N GLN A 45 1.09 3.44 6.06
CA GLN A 45 2.35 3.70 6.77
C GLN A 45 2.59 2.67 7.88
N LYS A 46 1.58 2.41 8.72
CA LYS A 46 1.69 1.38 9.77
C LYS A 46 1.88 -0.02 9.22
N HIS A 47 1.33 -0.29 8.05
CA HIS A 47 1.48 -1.57 7.39
C HIS A 47 2.92 -1.76 6.89
N ALA A 48 3.48 -0.76 6.20
CA ALA A 48 4.88 -0.77 5.78
C ALA A 48 5.85 -0.92 6.97
N GLU A 49 5.65 -0.15 8.05
CA GLU A 49 6.42 -0.27 9.30
C GLU A 49 6.35 -1.70 9.88
N LYS A 50 5.15 -2.29 9.90
CA LYS A 50 4.93 -3.65 10.41
C LYS A 50 5.68 -4.69 9.59
N GLU A 51 5.78 -4.53 8.28
CA GLU A 51 6.53 -5.42 7.40
C GLU A 51 8.04 -5.22 7.54
N GLU A 52 8.51 -3.97 7.57
CA GLU A 52 9.94 -3.67 7.69
C GLU A 52 10.52 -4.09 9.05
N GLU A 53 9.81 -3.82 10.16
CA GLU A 53 10.31 -4.18 11.49
C GLU A 53 10.27 -5.68 11.76
N LYS A 54 9.32 -6.39 11.16
CA LYS A 54 8.97 -7.75 11.61
C LYS A 54 9.14 -8.80 10.53
N LEU A 55 8.68 -8.51 9.32
CA LEU A 55 8.81 -9.45 8.21
C LEU A 55 10.25 -9.49 7.73
N ASN A 56 10.83 -8.33 7.41
CA ASN A 56 12.19 -8.27 6.86
C ASN A 56 13.22 -8.82 7.85
N GLU A 57 13.12 -8.45 9.13
CA GLU A 57 14.02 -8.99 10.16
C GLU A 57 13.93 -10.52 10.29
N ASP A 58 12.73 -11.10 10.22
CA ASP A 58 12.56 -12.55 10.34
C ASP A 58 13.01 -13.27 9.07
N LEU A 59 12.83 -12.66 7.90
CA LEU A 59 13.25 -13.21 6.62
C LEU A 59 14.76 -13.16 6.43
N GLU A 60 15.43 -12.06 6.76
CA GLU A 60 16.89 -11.96 6.66
C GLU A 60 17.62 -12.97 7.57
N LYS A 61 17.01 -13.33 8.72
CA LYS A 61 17.56 -14.37 9.62
C LYS A 61 17.48 -15.77 9.03
N ILE A 62 16.51 -16.02 8.15
CA ILE A 62 16.25 -17.33 7.56
C ILE A 62 16.91 -17.44 6.18
N TYR A 63 16.95 -16.32 5.44
CA TYR A 63 17.36 -16.25 4.04
C TYR A 63 18.43 -15.15 3.85
N GLU A 64 19.70 -15.54 3.84
CA GLU A 64 20.84 -14.60 3.69
C GLU A 64 20.82 -13.81 2.37
N ASP A 65 20.19 -14.35 1.32
CA ASP A 65 20.09 -13.73 0.00
C ASP A 65 18.77 -12.95 -0.22
N PHE A 66 17.94 -12.81 0.82
CA PHE A 66 16.68 -12.06 0.71
C PHE A 66 16.94 -10.55 0.58
N ASP A 67 16.52 -9.98 -0.55
CA ASP A 67 16.69 -8.55 -0.82
C ASP A 67 15.55 -7.72 -0.20
N SER A 68 15.61 -7.54 1.11
CA SER A 68 14.71 -6.65 1.86
C SER A 68 14.74 -5.20 1.35
N GLN A 69 15.83 -4.78 0.71
CA GLN A 69 15.97 -3.43 0.16
C GLN A 69 15.02 -3.21 -1.01
N ALA A 70 14.67 -4.27 -1.77
CA ALA A 70 13.70 -4.16 -2.84
C ALA A 70 12.29 -3.80 -2.32
N ILE A 71 11.90 -4.36 -1.17
CA ILE A 71 10.63 -4.04 -0.50
C ILE A 71 10.65 -2.60 0.02
N ALA A 72 11.70 -2.24 0.77
CA ALA A 72 11.84 -0.88 1.29
C ALA A 72 11.84 0.17 0.17
N PHE A 73 12.48 -0.13 -0.96
CA PHE A 73 12.45 0.74 -2.13
C PHE A 73 11.05 0.88 -2.74
N ALA A 74 10.26 -0.20 -2.77
CA ALA A 74 8.88 -0.13 -3.24
C ALA A 74 8.02 0.74 -2.30
N HIS A 75 8.22 0.62 -0.97
CA HIS A 75 7.56 1.46 0.03
C HIS A 75 7.91 2.94 -0.14
N ASP A 76 9.20 3.27 -0.29
CA ASP A 76 9.66 4.64 -0.55
C ASP A 76 8.96 5.24 -1.79
N MET A 77 8.80 4.44 -2.85
CA MET A 77 8.12 4.89 -4.07
C MET A 77 6.62 5.11 -3.90
N ILE A 78 5.97 4.29 -3.07
CA ILE A 78 4.58 4.47 -2.68
C ILE A 78 4.43 5.74 -1.86
N ASP A 79 5.37 6.02 -0.95
CA ASP A 79 5.37 7.19 -0.08
C ASP A 79 5.52 8.49 -0.86
N GLU A 80 6.44 8.56 -1.82
CA GLU A 80 6.55 9.70 -2.72
C GLU A 80 5.23 9.95 -3.48
N ALA A 81 4.57 8.88 -3.92
CA ALA A 81 3.29 8.99 -4.61
C ALA A 81 2.15 9.43 -3.66
N ILE A 82 2.19 9.03 -2.39
CA ILE A 82 1.27 9.49 -1.35
C ILE A 82 1.49 10.98 -1.09
N ASP A 83 2.72 11.43 -0.97
CA ASP A 83 3.06 12.85 -0.76
C ASP A 83 2.53 13.74 -1.90
N ASP A 84 2.63 13.27 -3.14
CA ASP A 84 2.00 13.92 -4.29
C ASP A 84 0.48 14.07 -4.11
N VAL A 85 -0.20 13.01 -3.65
CA VAL A 85 -1.65 13.03 -3.36
C VAL A 85 -1.97 14.02 -2.25
N LEU A 86 -1.21 14.03 -1.15
CA LEU A 86 -1.38 14.98 -0.04
C LEU A 86 -1.22 16.43 -0.54
N ASN A 87 -0.21 16.67 -1.38
CA ASN A 87 0.03 17.98 -1.99
C ASN A 87 -1.12 18.41 -2.90
N TYR A 88 -1.67 17.51 -3.71
CA TYR A 88 -2.86 17.80 -4.52
C TYR A 88 -4.10 18.02 -3.67
N TYR A 89 -4.24 17.32 -2.55
CA TYR A 89 -5.35 17.48 -1.63
C TYR A 89 -5.35 18.88 -0.99
N GLU A 90 -4.19 19.34 -0.50
CA GLU A 90 -4.03 20.70 0.04
C GLU A 90 -4.32 21.78 -1.01
N LYS A 91 -3.89 21.56 -2.26
CA LYS A 91 -4.18 22.48 -3.37
C LYS A 91 -5.67 22.47 -3.74
N TYR A 92 -6.31 21.30 -3.77
CA TYR A 92 -7.74 21.12 -4.05
C TYR A 92 -8.63 21.83 -3.02
N LYS A 93 -8.26 21.80 -1.74
CA LYS A 93 -8.99 22.53 -0.68
C LYS A 93 -9.04 24.03 -0.94
N LYS A 94 -8.01 24.59 -1.57
CA LYS A 94 -7.91 26.02 -1.92
C LYS A 94 -8.51 26.35 -3.28
N ASP A 95 -8.37 25.44 -4.24
CA ASP A 95 -8.75 25.65 -5.63
C ASP A 95 -9.23 24.33 -6.26
N LYS A 96 -10.51 24.28 -6.63
CA LYS A 96 -11.15 23.07 -7.17
C LYS A 96 -10.58 22.64 -8.53
N LYS A 97 -9.78 23.47 -9.23
CA LYS A 97 -9.12 23.06 -10.49
C LYS A 97 -8.16 21.87 -10.33
N TYR A 98 -7.73 21.57 -9.11
CA TYR A 98 -6.84 20.44 -8.82
C TYR A 98 -7.58 19.11 -8.64
N GLU A 99 -8.91 19.09 -8.71
CA GLU A 99 -9.72 17.88 -8.50
C GLU A 99 -9.27 16.70 -9.39
N GLU A 100 -9.09 16.93 -10.70
CA GLU A 100 -8.69 15.87 -11.62
C GLU A 100 -7.26 15.38 -11.36
N LYS A 101 -6.36 16.26 -10.90
CA LYS A 101 -4.99 15.85 -10.53
C LYS A 101 -5.01 15.02 -9.25
N LEU A 102 -5.83 15.40 -8.27
CA LEU A 102 -6.02 14.66 -7.04
C LEU A 102 -6.58 13.26 -7.32
N LYS A 103 -7.63 13.15 -8.12
CA LYS A 103 -8.22 11.86 -8.53
C LYS A 103 -7.18 10.94 -9.18
N LYS A 104 -6.45 11.46 -10.18
CA LYS A 104 -5.39 10.69 -10.85
C LYS A 104 -4.26 10.28 -9.92
N GLY A 105 -3.89 11.14 -8.98
CA GLY A 105 -2.90 10.80 -7.95
C GLY A 105 -3.38 9.64 -7.07
N ILE A 106 -4.61 9.71 -6.58
CA ILE A 106 -5.22 8.63 -5.78
C ILE A 106 -5.27 7.33 -6.57
N GLU A 107 -5.71 7.38 -7.83
CA GLU A 107 -5.76 6.20 -8.70
C GLU A 107 -4.38 5.58 -8.95
N LYS A 108 -3.35 6.41 -9.12
CA LYS A 108 -1.95 5.97 -9.25
C LYS A 108 -1.51 5.23 -7.99
N VAL A 109 -1.67 5.83 -6.81
CA VAL A 109 -1.29 5.21 -5.53
C VAL A 109 -2.03 3.88 -5.31
N PHE A 110 -3.33 3.84 -5.56
CA PHE A 110 -4.11 2.59 -5.44
C PHE A 110 -3.66 1.50 -6.42
N THR A 111 -3.14 1.88 -7.58
CA THR A 111 -2.58 0.92 -8.53
C THR A 111 -1.24 0.40 -8.03
N MET A 112 -0.35 1.30 -7.59
CA MET A 112 0.95 0.91 -7.02
C MET A 112 0.79 -0.01 -5.80
N LEU A 113 -0.11 0.32 -4.86
CA LEU A 113 -0.40 -0.54 -3.71
C LEU A 113 -0.89 -1.92 -4.11
N LYS A 114 -1.81 -1.99 -5.08
CA LYS A 114 -2.34 -3.27 -5.56
C LYS A 114 -1.27 -4.11 -6.23
N ASP A 115 -0.42 -3.49 -7.04
CA ASP A 115 0.67 -4.17 -7.74
C ASP A 115 1.70 -4.68 -6.71
N HIS A 116 2.08 -3.85 -5.74
CA HIS A 116 2.96 -4.19 -4.62
C HIS A 116 2.44 -5.39 -3.82
N PHE A 117 1.20 -5.33 -3.32
CA PHE A 117 0.58 -6.45 -2.58
C PHE A 117 0.52 -7.74 -3.42
N SER A 118 0.29 -7.61 -4.73
CA SER A 118 0.28 -8.75 -5.65
C SER A 118 1.69 -9.33 -5.84
N GLU A 119 2.73 -8.50 -5.84
CA GLU A 119 4.12 -8.97 -5.93
C GLU A 119 4.50 -9.75 -4.67
N GLU A 120 4.17 -9.20 -3.50
CA GLU A 120 4.40 -9.86 -2.22
C GLU A 120 3.67 -11.20 -2.12
N GLU A 121 2.37 -11.23 -2.43
CA GLU A 121 1.54 -12.43 -2.30
C GLU A 121 1.89 -13.55 -3.28
N ASN A 122 2.36 -13.21 -4.49
CA ASN A 122 2.60 -14.21 -5.54
C ASN A 122 4.06 -14.64 -5.67
N PHE A 123 4.99 -13.79 -5.25
CA PHE A 123 6.42 -14.06 -5.39
C PHE A 123 7.12 -14.12 -4.04
N LEU A 124 6.87 -13.18 -3.14
CA LEU A 124 7.58 -13.12 -1.87
C LEU A 124 7.09 -14.20 -0.89
N PHE A 125 5.83 -14.14 -0.48
CA PHE A 125 5.22 -15.04 0.51
C PHE A 125 5.27 -16.52 0.11
N PRO A 126 5.03 -16.91 -1.15
CA PRO A 126 5.12 -18.31 -1.54
C PRO A 126 6.55 -18.87 -1.52
N ASN A 127 7.57 -18.05 -1.79
CA ASN A 127 8.96 -18.49 -1.65
C ASN A 127 9.28 -18.77 -0.19
N ILE A 128 8.82 -17.89 0.72
CA ILE A 128 8.93 -18.08 2.17
C ILE A 128 8.24 -19.38 2.62
N TYR A 129 7.00 -19.61 2.17
CA TYR A 129 6.23 -20.81 2.51
C TYR A 129 6.77 -22.11 1.91
N LYS A 130 7.39 -22.06 0.72
CA LYS A 130 8.00 -23.24 0.09
C LYS A 130 9.25 -23.65 0.84
N GLU A 131 10.10 -22.69 1.17
CA GLU A 131 11.32 -22.96 1.92
C GLU A 131 10.99 -23.47 3.32
N GLU A 132 10.04 -22.88 4.06
CA GLU A 132 9.56 -23.42 5.36
C GLU A 132 9.14 -24.91 5.31
N LYS A 133 8.62 -25.39 4.17
CA LYS A 133 8.19 -26.79 4.00
C LYS A 133 9.29 -27.74 3.59
N GLU A 134 10.43 -27.27 3.08
CA GLU A 134 11.58 -28.14 2.78
C GLU A 134 12.40 -28.49 4.04
N TRP A 135 12.22 -27.74 5.13
CA TRP A 135 12.93 -27.92 6.41
C TRP A 135 12.14 -28.68 7.49
N LEU A 136 10.85 -28.98 7.26
CA LEU A 136 9.97 -29.77 8.15
C LEU A 136 9.80 -31.22 7.67
#